data_AF-A0A4T0WHY2-F1
#
_entry.id   AF-A0A4T0WHY2-F1
#
_cell.length_a   1.000
_cell.length_b   1.000
_cell.length_c   1.000
_cell.angle_alpha   90.00
_cell.angle_beta   90.00
_cell.angle_gamma   90.00
#
_symmetry.space_group_name_H-M   'P 1'
#
loop_
_entity.id
_entity.type
_entity.pdbx_description
1 polymer ?
#
loop_
_entity_poly.entity_id
_entity_poly.type
_entity_poly.pdbx_seq_one_letter_code
_entity_poly.pdbx_strand_id
1 'polypeptide(L)'
;MNGSRPSSGASGPFGFGFMGVKWPRIFFLIALVQAIICLAFECYVFWKFQTSLTDQDTQEATDANTDSPRRIIPTFLTLFIFGFLYELVVVWDALRAKNTIQVIGVCIANLALMVYTAIQVDQIEEALGQLKDNGSLKNPQDNMWADVKPYLVAIPCILGFCTIAMAFTAWKLYQVFAWDILKTIGADYRMKKRFLHYQIYIALLKFDFFFFLGFTVQFLVIVTLKTDTEFGLTIAAVPITIAILLLAAWFTRIENKIGMSIVIVCYLGGLTYFLYKLVRIYQPHTEQQYRAVRRSLTAFAVITIILIICTIANCIICMRNFGAGLKNHLRKPSRDVEKNPDLNSINLQDVKPQIASRMTID
;
A
#
# COMPACT_ATOMS: atom_id res chain seq x y z
N MET A 1 15.77 -32.73 8.60
CA MET A 1 16.94 -31.83 8.68
C MET A 1 17.72 -31.96 7.40
N ASN A 2 17.64 -30.97 6.51
CA ASN A 2 18.59 -30.78 5.40
C ASN A 2 18.70 -29.27 5.19
N GLY A 3 19.55 -28.66 6.02
CA GLY A 3 19.88 -27.25 5.98
C GLY A 3 20.86 -26.98 4.84
N SER A 4 20.37 -26.93 3.62
CA SER A 4 21.12 -26.29 2.53
C SER A 4 21.18 -24.80 2.83
N ARG A 5 22.37 -24.34 3.25
CA ARG A 5 22.73 -22.92 3.39
C ARG A 5 22.27 -22.16 2.13
N PRO A 6 21.51 -21.06 2.24
CA PRO A 6 21.34 -20.19 1.09
C PRO A 6 22.70 -19.54 0.82
N SER A 7 23.25 -19.79 -0.37
CA SER A 7 24.42 -19.10 -0.89
C SER A 7 24.19 -17.59 -0.78
N SER A 8 24.93 -16.96 0.11
CA SER A 8 25.20 -15.52 0.08
C SER A 8 25.88 -15.21 -1.26
N GLY A 9 25.28 -14.31 -2.04
CA GLY A 9 25.96 -13.70 -3.20
C GLY A 9 25.34 -14.05 -4.54
N ALA A 10 24.26 -13.37 -4.89
CA ALA A 10 24.01 -12.94 -6.26
C ALA A 10 23.14 -11.68 -6.21
N SER A 11 23.78 -10.53 -6.01
CA SER A 11 23.16 -9.24 -6.32
C SER A 11 23.02 -9.16 -7.85
N GLY A 12 21.96 -9.76 -8.40
CA GLY A 12 21.60 -9.58 -9.80
C GLY A 12 21.42 -8.09 -10.11
N PRO A 13 21.66 -7.65 -11.36
CA PRO A 13 21.82 -6.23 -11.73
C PRO A 13 20.61 -5.31 -11.49
N PHE A 14 19.49 -5.81 -10.94
CA PHE A 14 18.26 -5.04 -10.70
C PHE A 14 17.68 -5.24 -9.29
N GLY A 15 18.47 -5.69 -8.31
CA GLY A 15 18.01 -5.85 -6.92
C GLY A 15 17.13 -7.09 -6.67
N PHE A 16 17.02 -8.00 -7.64
CA PHE A 16 16.30 -9.27 -7.54
C PHE A 16 17.09 -10.41 -6.87
N GLY A 17 18.08 -10.11 -6.04
CA GLY A 17 18.89 -11.15 -5.37
C GLY A 17 18.07 -12.10 -4.49
N PHE A 18 16.87 -11.68 -4.06
CA PHE A 18 15.95 -12.53 -3.31
C PHE A 18 15.38 -13.70 -4.14
N MET A 19 15.42 -13.65 -5.48
CA MET A 19 14.92 -14.73 -6.34
C MET A 19 15.74 -16.03 -6.23
N GLY A 20 16.96 -15.98 -5.68
CA GLY A 20 17.74 -17.18 -5.37
C GLY A 20 17.18 -17.99 -4.19
N VAL A 21 16.33 -17.39 -3.35
CA VAL A 21 15.77 -18.02 -2.15
C VAL A 21 14.35 -18.51 -2.44
N LYS A 22 14.07 -19.77 -2.05
CA LYS A 22 12.83 -20.48 -2.41
C LYS A 22 11.55 -19.69 -2.05
N TRP A 23 11.40 -19.27 -0.80
CA TRP A 23 10.16 -18.65 -0.33
C TRP A 23 9.91 -17.23 -0.87
N PRO A 24 10.89 -16.30 -0.86
CA PRO A 24 10.72 -14.98 -1.48
C PRO A 24 10.38 -15.06 -2.97
N ARG A 25 11.01 -16.00 -3.70
CA ARG A 25 10.71 -16.25 -5.11
C ARG A 25 9.26 -16.68 -5.31
N ILE A 26 8.75 -17.60 -4.49
CA ILE A 26 7.36 -18.07 -4.59
C ILE A 26 6.39 -16.93 -4.29
N PHE A 27 6.62 -16.16 -3.21
CA PHE A 27 5.77 -15.01 -2.86
C PHE A 27 5.69 -13.99 -4.02
N PHE A 28 6.84 -13.64 -4.61
CA PHE A 28 6.90 -12.73 -5.76
C PHE A 28 6.16 -13.30 -6.98
N LEU A 29 6.33 -14.59 -7.29
CA LEU A 29 5.66 -15.24 -8.41
C LEU A 29 4.14 -15.25 -8.25
N ILE A 30 3.63 -15.50 -7.03
CA ILE A 30 2.20 -15.45 -6.76
C ILE A 30 1.66 -14.05 -7.07
N ALA A 31 2.30 -13.01 -6.53
CA ALA A 31 1.90 -11.63 -6.78
C ALA A 31 2.00 -11.25 -8.27
N LEU A 32 3.05 -11.70 -8.96
CA LEU A 32 3.26 -11.45 -10.39
C LEU A 32 2.17 -12.08 -11.25
N VAL A 33 1.87 -13.36 -11.02
CA VAL A 33 0.83 -14.08 -11.76
C VAL A 33 -0.55 -13.48 -11.48
N GLN A 34 -0.84 -13.16 -10.22
CA GLN A 34 -2.06 -12.44 -9.83
C GLN A 34 -2.20 -11.13 -10.62
N ALA A 35 -1.17 -10.29 -10.60
CA ALA A 35 -1.19 -9.00 -11.27
C ALA A 35 -1.38 -9.15 -12.79
N ILE A 36 -0.70 -10.10 -13.45
CA ILE A 36 -0.86 -10.32 -14.90
C ILE A 36 -2.30 -10.69 -15.25
N ILE A 37 -2.91 -11.63 -14.51
CA ILE A 37 -4.27 -12.09 -14.82
C ILE A 37 -5.29 -10.97 -14.55
N CYS A 38 -5.20 -10.31 -13.39
CA CYS A 38 -6.12 -9.22 -13.04
C CYS A 38 -5.97 -8.03 -14.01
N LEU A 39 -4.74 -7.67 -14.41
CA LEU A 39 -4.51 -6.62 -15.40
C LEU A 39 -5.10 -6.98 -16.77
N ALA A 40 -4.97 -8.23 -17.20
CA ALA A 40 -5.57 -8.67 -18.46
C ALA A 40 -7.10 -8.54 -18.44
N PHE A 41 -7.74 -8.92 -17.32
CA PHE A 41 -9.19 -8.79 -17.16
C PHE A 41 -9.63 -7.33 -17.09
N GLU A 42 -8.95 -6.48 -16.31
CA GLU A 42 -9.23 -5.05 -16.23
C GLU A 42 -9.07 -4.35 -17.58
N CYS A 43 -8.00 -4.65 -18.33
CA CYS A 43 -7.77 -4.09 -19.67
C CYS A 43 -8.87 -4.50 -20.66
N TYR A 44 -9.34 -5.75 -20.59
CA TYR A 44 -10.44 -6.21 -21.43
C TYR A 44 -11.76 -5.48 -21.11
N VAL A 45 -12.09 -5.35 -19.83
CA VAL A 45 -13.28 -4.61 -19.36
C VAL A 45 -13.21 -3.16 -19.80
N PHE A 46 -12.06 -2.51 -19.62
CA PHE A 46 -11.81 -1.14 -20.06
C PHE A 46 -11.98 -0.98 -21.57
N TRP A 47 -11.40 -1.87 -22.36
CA TRP A 47 -11.52 -1.85 -23.81
C TRP A 47 -12.99 -2.00 -24.24
N LYS A 48 -13.70 -3.01 -23.71
CA LYS A 48 -15.11 -3.26 -24.05
C LYS A 48 -15.98 -2.06 -23.68
N PHE A 49 -15.76 -1.45 -22.51
CA PHE A 49 -16.46 -0.25 -22.08
C PHE A 49 -16.20 0.92 -23.05
N GLN A 50 -14.95 1.17 -23.41
CA GLN A 50 -14.58 2.25 -24.33
C GLN A 50 -15.19 2.07 -25.73
N THR A 51 -15.22 0.83 -26.25
CA THR A 51 -15.76 0.54 -27.58
C THR A 51 -17.30 0.53 -27.66
N SER A 52 -17.98 0.36 -26.53
CA SER A 52 -19.45 0.23 -26.49
C SER A 52 -20.18 1.56 -26.28
N LEU A 53 -19.43 2.62 -25.93
CA LEU A 53 -19.97 3.97 -25.82
C LEU A 53 -20.15 4.58 -27.22
N THR A 54 -21.24 5.32 -27.40
CA THR A 54 -21.50 6.04 -28.66
C THR A 54 -20.48 7.19 -28.84
N ASP A 55 -20.03 7.41 -30.09
CA ASP A 55 -19.10 8.50 -30.46
C ASP A 55 -19.81 9.87 -30.49
N GLN A 56 -21.14 9.87 -30.66
CA GLN A 56 -21.97 11.07 -30.49
C GLN A 56 -21.99 11.43 -29.00
N ASP A 57 -21.39 12.58 -28.70
CA ASP A 57 -21.86 13.42 -27.59
C ASP A 57 -23.33 13.74 -27.90
N THR A 58 -24.24 12.90 -27.41
CA THR A 58 -25.67 13.21 -27.47
C THR A 58 -25.83 14.59 -26.85
N GLN A 59 -26.34 15.48 -27.69
CA GLN A 59 -26.45 16.91 -27.53
C GLN A 59 -26.82 17.36 -26.11
N GLU A 60 -26.26 18.52 -25.78
CA GLU A 60 -26.52 19.39 -24.62
C GLU A 60 -25.67 19.15 -23.37
N ALA A 61 -24.55 19.88 -23.37
CA ALA A 61 -23.70 20.24 -22.25
C ALA A 61 -24.43 21.05 -21.14
N THR A 62 -25.65 20.68 -20.78
CA THR A 62 -26.47 21.45 -19.84
C THR A 62 -26.70 20.70 -18.51
N ASP A 63 -26.67 19.36 -18.51
CA ASP A 63 -26.92 18.59 -17.29
C ASP A 63 -25.69 17.79 -16.82
N ALA A 64 -25.02 18.32 -15.79
CA ALA A 64 -23.85 17.73 -15.12
C ALA A 64 -24.04 16.29 -14.56
N ASN A 65 -25.25 15.73 -14.64
CA ASN A 65 -25.57 14.38 -14.15
C ASN A 65 -25.43 13.28 -15.21
N THR A 66 -25.62 13.57 -16.50
CA THR A 66 -25.69 12.53 -17.56
C THR A 66 -24.31 12.01 -17.97
N ASP A 67 -23.27 12.85 -17.85
CA ASP A 67 -21.89 12.54 -18.21
C ASP A 67 -21.10 11.79 -17.12
N SER A 68 -21.68 11.62 -15.93
CA SER A 68 -20.95 11.12 -14.75
C SER A 68 -20.45 9.68 -14.92
N PRO A 69 -21.27 8.68 -15.31
CA PRO A 69 -20.80 7.29 -15.42
C PRO A 69 -19.74 7.09 -16.52
N ARG A 70 -19.84 7.84 -17.63
CA ARG A 70 -18.94 7.73 -18.80
C ARG A 70 -17.48 8.05 -18.46
N ARG A 71 -17.25 9.03 -17.58
CA ARG A 71 -15.89 9.46 -17.17
C ARG A 71 -15.39 8.68 -15.96
N ILE A 72 -16.30 8.34 -15.05
CA ILE A 72 -15.96 7.73 -13.76
C ILE A 72 -15.49 6.27 -13.93
N ILE A 73 -16.18 5.45 -14.74
CA ILE A 73 -15.86 4.02 -14.89
C ILE A 73 -14.42 3.81 -15.43
N PRO A 74 -13.98 4.44 -16.53
CA PRO A 74 -12.62 4.28 -17.05
C PRO A 74 -11.54 4.66 -16.04
N THR A 75 -11.76 5.72 -15.24
CA THR A 75 -10.80 6.14 -14.21
C THR A 75 -10.70 5.12 -13.07
N PHE A 76 -11.83 4.56 -12.63
CA PHE A 76 -11.81 3.53 -11.59
C PHE A 76 -11.07 2.27 -12.07
N LEU A 77 -11.29 1.83 -13.32
CA LEU A 77 -10.53 0.75 -13.94
C LEU A 77 -9.03 1.05 -14.02
N THR A 78 -8.67 2.29 -14.41
CA THR A 78 -7.27 2.74 -14.44
C THR A 78 -6.61 2.71 -13.06
N LEU A 79 -7.38 2.96 -12.00
CA LEU A 79 -6.89 2.87 -10.63
C LEU A 79 -6.64 1.45 -10.15
N PHE A 80 -7.43 0.48 -10.60
CA PHE A 80 -7.13 -0.93 -10.37
C PHE A 80 -5.83 -1.36 -11.05
N ILE A 81 -5.63 -0.90 -12.30
CA ILE A 81 -4.36 -1.11 -13.02
C ILE A 81 -3.19 -0.55 -12.20
N PHE A 82 -3.29 0.70 -11.75
CA PHE A 82 -2.29 1.30 -10.89
C PHE A 82 -2.11 0.52 -9.56
N GLY A 83 -3.20 0.03 -8.99
CA GLY A 83 -3.22 -0.81 -7.78
C GLY A 83 -2.37 -2.06 -7.91
N PHE A 84 -2.59 -2.87 -8.94
CA PHE A 84 -1.83 -4.10 -9.16
C PHE A 84 -0.35 -3.82 -9.44
N LEU A 85 -0.04 -2.76 -10.20
CA LEU A 85 1.35 -2.35 -10.45
C LEU A 85 2.03 -1.87 -9.17
N TYR A 86 1.34 -1.07 -8.36
CA TYR A 86 1.87 -0.57 -7.10
C TYR A 86 2.11 -1.71 -6.10
N GLU A 87 1.18 -2.67 -6.01
CA GLU A 87 1.34 -3.86 -5.19
C GLU A 87 2.62 -4.63 -5.55
N LEU A 88 2.90 -4.85 -6.84
CA LEU A 88 4.14 -5.49 -7.29
C LEU A 88 5.40 -4.72 -6.86
N VAL A 89 5.37 -3.38 -6.93
CA VAL A 89 6.47 -2.54 -6.46
C VAL A 89 6.68 -2.69 -4.96
N VAL A 90 5.61 -2.71 -4.16
CA VAL A 90 5.70 -2.91 -2.71
C VAL A 90 6.19 -4.32 -2.37
N VAL A 91 5.73 -5.34 -3.09
CA VAL A 91 6.21 -6.73 -2.94
C VAL A 91 7.72 -6.78 -3.21
N TRP A 92 8.16 -6.23 -4.34
CA TRP A 92 9.58 -6.19 -4.71
C TRP A 92 10.42 -5.49 -3.64
N ASP A 93 9.98 -4.33 -3.16
CA ASP A 93 10.65 -3.57 -2.11
C ASP A 93 10.71 -4.36 -0.79
N ALA A 94 9.59 -4.96 -0.37
CA ALA A 94 9.48 -5.73 0.87
C ALA A 94 10.43 -6.94 0.88
N LEU A 95 10.51 -7.66 -0.24
CA LEU A 95 11.37 -8.82 -0.39
C LEU A 95 12.85 -8.43 -0.48
N ARG A 96 13.17 -7.35 -1.22
CA ARG A 96 14.54 -6.82 -1.31
C ARG A 96 15.05 -6.33 0.04
N ALA A 97 14.21 -5.63 0.80
CA ALA A 97 14.53 -5.12 2.12
C ALA A 97 14.44 -6.19 3.23
N LYS A 98 14.05 -7.43 2.89
CA LYS A 98 13.72 -8.51 3.85
C LYS A 98 12.80 -8.02 4.98
N ASN A 99 11.86 -7.13 4.64
CA ASN A 99 10.99 -6.48 5.60
C ASN A 99 9.69 -7.29 5.76
N THR A 100 9.67 -8.16 6.76
CA THR A 100 8.53 -9.02 7.07
C THR A 100 7.25 -8.25 7.36
N ILE A 101 7.34 -7.06 7.96
CA ILE A 101 6.17 -6.25 8.27
C ILE A 101 5.50 -5.75 7.00
N GLN A 102 6.30 -5.34 6.01
CA GLN A 102 5.76 -4.95 4.70
C GLN A 102 5.12 -6.13 3.99
N VAL A 103 5.68 -7.34 4.08
CA VAL A 103 5.09 -8.56 3.51
C VAL A 103 3.71 -8.86 4.13
N ILE A 104 3.57 -8.71 5.45
CA ILE A 104 2.27 -8.83 6.12
C ILE A 104 1.32 -7.72 5.66
N GLY A 105 1.82 -6.49 5.56
CA GLY A 105 1.07 -5.35 5.04
C GLY A 105 0.55 -5.59 3.61
N VAL A 106 1.36 -6.20 2.73
CA VAL A 106 0.94 -6.58 1.37
C VAL A 106 -0.20 -7.58 1.41
N CYS A 107 -0.16 -8.58 2.30
CA CYS A 107 -1.26 -9.54 2.43
C CYS A 107 -2.58 -8.85 2.84
N ILE A 108 -2.50 -7.88 3.76
CA ILE A 108 -3.65 -7.08 4.18
C ILE A 108 -4.13 -6.17 3.04
N ALA A 109 -3.21 -5.54 2.31
CA ALA A 109 -3.52 -4.70 1.17
C ALA A 109 -4.20 -5.49 0.04
N ASN A 110 -3.75 -6.72 -0.21
CA ASN A 110 -4.37 -7.60 -1.20
C ASN A 110 -5.79 -8.03 -0.78
N LEU A 111 -6.01 -8.27 0.52
CA LEU A 111 -7.36 -8.49 1.05
C LEU A 111 -8.25 -7.25 0.86
N ALA A 112 -7.71 -6.05 1.07
CA ALA A 112 -8.44 -4.81 0.81
C ALA A 112 -8.76 -4.64 -0.69
N LEU A 113 -7.82 -4.94 -1.59
CA LEU A 113 -8.06 -4.96 -3.04
C LEU A 113 -9.12 -5.99 -3.44
N MET A 114 -9.14 -7.17 -2.79
CA MET A 114 -10.18 -8.18 -3.01
C MET A 114 -11.57 -7.66 -2.64
N VAL A 115 -11.73 -7.06 -1.46
CA VAL A 115 -13.01 -6.44 -1.05
C VAL A 115 -13.41 -5.34 -2.03
N TYR A 116 -12.43 -4.57 -2.50
CA TYR A 116 -12.67 -3.44 -3.39
C TYR A 116 -13.10 -3.88 -4.81
N THR A 117 -12.44 -4.88 -5.38
CA THR A 117 -12.84 -5.50 -6.66
C THR A 117 -14.19 -6.22 -6.56
N ALA A 118 -14.57 -6.73 -5.39
CA ALA A 118 -15.92 -7.24 -5.18
C ALA A 118 -16.99 -6.12 -5.23
N ILE A 119 -16.72 -4.97 -4.60
CA ILE A 119 -17.62 -3.80 -4.66
C ILE A 119 -17.75 -3.27 -6.10
N GLN A 120 -16.67 -3.32 -6.88
CA GLN A 120 -16.65 -2.86 -8.27
C GLN A 120 -17.67 -3.59 -9.16
N VAL A 121 -17.96 -4.87 -8.88
CA VAL A 121 -18.94 -5.66 -9.66
C VAL A 121 -20.31 -4.98 -9.66
N ASP A 122 -20.84 -4.71 -8.47
CA ASP A 122 -22.14 -4.05 -8.29
C ASP A 122 -22.14 -2.63 -8.87
N GLN A 123 -21.02 -1.91 -8.72
CA GLN A 123 -20.92 -0.53 -9.21
C GLN A 123 -20.94 -0.45 -10.73
N ILE A 124 -20.25 -1.36 -11.40
CA ILE A 124 -20.28 -1.41 -12.85
C ILE A 124 -21.68 -1.82 -13.30
N GLU A 125 -22.34 -2.78 -12.67
CA GLU A 125 -23.73 -3.14 -12.99
C GLU A 125 -24.70 -1.95 -12.89
N GLU A 126 -24.70 -1.24 -11.76
CA GLU A 126 -25.55 -0.07 -11.53
C GLU A 126 -25.28 1.03 -12.57
N ALA A 127 -24.01 1.26 -12.90
CA ALA A 127 -23.62 2.30 -13.83
C ALA A 127 -23.92 1.93 -15.30
N LEU A 128 -23.85 0.64 -15.66
CA LEU A 128 -24.32 0.17 -16.97
C LEU A 128 -25.84 0.30 -17.12
N GLY A 129 -26.60 0.06 -16.04
CA GLY A 129 -28.04 0.33 -16.02
C GLY A 129 -28.35 1.79 -16.36
N GLN A 130 -27.65 2.73 -15.71
CA GLN A 130 -27.81 4.17 -15.96
C GLN A 130 -27.44 4.57 -17.40
N LEU A 131 -26.36 4.02 -17.95
CA LEU A 131 -25.96 4.29 -19.34
C LEU A 131 -26.97 3.75 -20.36
N LYS A 132 -27.62 2.62 -20.05
CA LYS A 132 -28.68 2.04 -20.88
C LYS A 132 -29.94 2.91 -20.85
N ASP A 133 -30.35 3.35 -19.66
CA ASP A 133 -31.51 4.24 -19.49
C ASP A 133 -31.32 5.58 -20.20
N ASN A 134 -30.08 6.11 -20.21
CA ASN A 134 -29.71 7.36 -20.87
C ASN A 134 -29.44 7.22 -22.38
N GLY A 135 -29.59 6.02 -22.97
CA GLY A 135 -29.36 5.79 -24.40
C GLY A 135 -27.93 6.06 -24.88
N SER A 136 -26.93 6.03 -23.97
CA SER A 136 -25.53 6.36 -24.28
C SER A 136 -24.71 5.19 -24.85
N LEU A 137 -25.35 4.05 -25.07
CA LEU A 137 -24.75 2.83 -25.61
C LEU A 137 -24.94 2.75 -27.13
N LYS A 138 -23.86 2.42 -27.85
CA LYS A 138 -23.84 2.37 -29.32
C LYS A 138 -24.84 1.35 -29.87
N ASN A 139 -25.00 0.23 -29.19
CA ASN A 139 -25.98 -0.82 -29.48
C ASN A 139 -26.79 -1.14 -28.21
N PRO A 140 -27.98 -0.55 -28.01
CA PRO A 140 -28.82 -0.78 -26.81
C PRO A 140 -29.32 -2.22 -26.64
N GLN A 141 -29.25 -3.02 -27.71
CA GLN A 141 -29.64 -4.42 -27.77
C GLN A 141 -28.51 -5.37 -27.32
N ASP A 142 -27.26 -4.89 -27.25
CA ASP A 142 -26.11 -5.71 -26.90
C ASP A 142 -26.02 -5.86 -25.38
N ASN A 143 -25.95 -7.09 -24.88
CA ASN A 143 -25.91 -7.38 -23.45
C ASN A 143 -24.48 -7.23 -22.91
N MET A 144 -23.95 -6.01 -22.92
CA MET A 144 -22.58 -5.71 -22.48
C MET A 144 -22.29 -6.23 -21.07
N TRP A 145 -23.28 -6.20 -20.17
CA TRP A 145 -23.14 -6.78 -18.83
C TRP A 145 -22.81 -8.28 -18.86
N ALA A 146 -23.44 -9.05 -19.76
CA ALA A 146 -23.17 -10.47 -19.89
C ALA A 146 -21.73 -10.76 -20.37
N ASP A 147 -21.16 -9.87 -21.18
CA ASP A 147 -19.78 -9.99 -21.66
C ASP A 147 -18.75 -9.66 -20.58
N VAL A 148 -18.98 -8.61 -19.77
CA VAL A 148 -17.99 -8.15 -18.78
C VAL A 148 -18.11 -8.87 -17.43
N LYS A 149 -19.32 -9.25 -17.02
CA LYS A 149 -19.61 -9.86 -15.71
C LYS A 149 -18.70 -11.04 -15.35
N PRO A 150 -18.42 -12.02 -16.24
CA PRO A 150 -17.55 -13.14 -15.91
C PRO A 150 -16.14 -12.70 -15.48
N TYR A 151 -15.59 -11.68 -16.14
CA TYR A 151 -14.26 -11.15 -15.85
C TYR A 151 -14.26 -10.36 -14.54
N LEU A 152 -15.27 -9.50 -14.31
CA LEU A 152 -15.40 -8.73 -13.08
C LEU A 152 -15.53 -9.62 -11.85
N VAL A 153 -16.30 -10.72 -11.94
CA VAL A 153 -16.48 -11.67 -10.83
C VAL A 153 -15.23 -12.55 -10.64
N ALA A 154 -14.49 -12.86 -11.71
CA ALA A 154 -13.28 -13.67 -11.62
C ALA A 154 -12.15 -12.96 -10.84
N ILE A 155 -12.02 -11.62 -10.97
CA ILE A 155 -10.98 -10.83 -10.29
C ILE A 155 -10.97 -11.04 -8.77
N PRO A 156 -12.05 -10.79 -8.00
CA PRO A 156 -12.06 -10.99 -6.55
C PRO A 156 -11.86 -12.46 -6.17
N CYS A 157 -12.30 -13.43 -6.97
CA CYS A 157 -12.05 -14.85 -6.72
C CYS A 157 -10.55 -15.20 -6.83
N ILE A 158 -9.87 -14.69 -7.86
CA ILE A 158 -8.42 -14.86 -8.05
C ILE A 158 -7.66 -14.19 -6.92
N LEU A 159 -8.02 -12.94 -6.58
CA LEU A 159 -7.45 -12.21 -5.46
C LEU A 159 -7.63 -12.97 -4.14
N GLY A 160 -8.80 -13.57 -3.89
CA GLY A 160 -9.03 -14.37 -2.70
C GLY A 160 -8.13 -15.60 -2.62
N PHE A 161 -8.02 -16.36 -3.70
CA PHE A 161 -7.12 -17.51 -3.77
C PHE A 161 -5.65 -17.10 -3.57
N CYS A 162 -5.20 -16.07 -4.28
CA CYS A 162 -3.84 -15.57 -4.17
C CYS A 162 -3.56 -14.96 -2.80
N THR A 163 -4.53 -14.33 -2.13
CA THR A 163 -4.39 -13.83 -0.74
C THR A 163 -4.10 -14.98 0.22
N ILE A 164 -4.81 -16.10 0.11
CA ILE A 164 -4.57 -17.28 0.95
C ILE A 164 -3.17 -17.85 0.69
N ALA A 165 -2.78 -17.97 -0.57
CA ALA A 165 -1.45 -18.45 -0.95
C ALA A 165 -0.32 -17.50 -0.47
N MET A 166 -0.55 -16.18 -0.56
CA MET A 166 0.35 -15.16 -0.05
C MET A 166 0.44 -15.19 1.47
N ALA A 167 -0.67 -15.38 2.18
CA ALA A 167 -0.67 -15.50 3.64
C ALA A 167 0.14 -16.72 4.12
N PHE A 168 -0.02 -17.87 3.45
CA PHE A 168 0.77 -19.07 3.75
C PHE A 168 2.26 -18.85 3.51
N THR A 169 2.61 -18.25 2.37
CA THR A 169 4.02 -17.99 2.02
C THR A 169 4.63 -16.88 2.88
N ALA A 170 3.85 -15.88 3.30
CA ALA A 170 4.23 -14.86 4.26
C ALA A 170 4.56 -15.45 5.64
N TRP A 171 3.78 -16.43 6.10
CA TRP A 171 4.09 -17.15 7.35
C TRP A 171 5.45 -17.88 7.28
N LYS A 172 5.76 -18.51 6.14
CA LYS A 172 7.07 -19.12 5.91
C LYS A 172 8.19 -18.08 5.81
N LEU A 173 7.92 -16.94 5.17
CA LEU A 173 8.85 -15.81 5.11
C LEU A 173 9.18 -15.25 6.47
N TYR A 174 8.18 -15.10 7.33
CA TYR A 174 8.35 -14.64 8.70
C TYR A 174 9.36 -15.49 9.46
N GLN A 175 9.26 -16.82 9.32
CA GLN A 175 10.23 -17.73 9.94
C GLN A 175 11.64 -17.51 9.42
N VAL A 176 11.81 -17.38 8.09
CA VAL A 176 13.14 -17.18 7.46
C VAL A 176 13.75 -15.83 7.84
N PHE A 177 12.99 -14.74 7.75
CA PHE A 177 13.47 -13.39 8.02
C PHE A 177 13.69 -13.13 9.52
N ALA A 178 12.93 -13.77 10.41
CA ALA A 178 13.16 -13.67 11.85
C ALA A 178 14.57 -14.13 12.26
N TRP A 179 15.10 -15.17 11.61
CA TRP A 179 16.48 -15.64 11.81
C TRP A 179 17.53 -14.65 11.30
N ASP A 180 17.31 -13.99 10.17
CA ASP A 180 18.23 -12.98 9.62
C ASP A 180 18.26 -11.71 10.48
N ILE A 181 17.11 -11.26 10.99
CA ILE A 181 17.01 -10.11 11.90
C ILE A 181 17.76 -10.37 13.21
N LEU A 182 17.67 -11.59 13.75
CA LEU A 182 18.40 -11.97 14.96
C LEU A 182 19.92 -11.85 14.79
N LYS A 183 20.45 -12.26 13.63
CA LYS A 183 21.89 -12.17 13.34
C LYS A 183 22.38 -10.73 13.17
N THR A 184 21.55 -9.85 12.61
CA THR A 184 21.96 -8.48 12.24
C THR A 184 21.91 -7.52 13.43
N ILE A 185 20.92 -7.68 14.33
CA ILE A 185 20.68 -6.76 15.46
C ILE A 185 21.30 -7.27 16.77
N GLY A 186 21.60 -8.57 16.87
CA GLY A 186 22.02 -9.21 18.12
C GLY A 186 20.85 -9.48 19.07
N ALA A 187 21.16 -9.87 20.31
CA ALA A 187 20.18 -10.29 21.32
C ALA A 187 19.51 -9.12 22.09
N ASP A 188 19.86 -7.85 21.81
CA ASP A 188 19.24 -6.72 22.50
C ASP A 188 17.79 -6.51 22.01
N TYR A 189 16.87 -7.01 22.84
CA TYR A 189 15.43 -6.92 22.64
C TYR A 189 14.93 -5.46 22.49
N ARG A 190 15.53 -4.50 23.21
CA ARG A 190 15.07 -3.10 23.20
C ARG A 190 15.38 -2.44 21.87
N MET A 191 16.57 -2.68 21.32
CA MET A 191 16.95 -2.15 20.00
C MET A 191 16.12 -2.80 18.88
N LYS A 192 15.91 -4.13 18.94
CA LYS A 192 15.04 -4.85 18.00
C LYS A 192 13.62 -4.30 17.98
N LYS A 193 13.05 -4.01 19.15
CA LYS A 193 11.71 -3.41 19.27
C LYS A 193 11.64 -2.01 18.63
N ARG A 194 12.66 -1.17 18.82
CA ARG A 194 12.72 0.18 18.20
C ARG A 194 12.81 0.11 16.68
N PHE A 195 13.65 -0.79 16.17
CA PHE A 195 13.77 -1.03 14.73
C PHE A 195 12.47 -1.56 14.11
N LEU A 196 11.77 -2.45 14.83
CA LEU A 196 10.44 -2.93 14.42
C LEU A 196 9.44 -1.78 14.28
N HIS A 197 9.34 -0.89 15.27
CA HIS A 197 8.44 0.27 15.20
C HIS A 197 8.78 1.19 14.02
N TYR A 198 10.07 1.42 13.75
CA TYR A 198 10.50 2.17 12.58
C TYR A 198 10.09 1.48 11.26
N GLN A 199 10.28 0.17 11.14
CA GLN A 199 9.86 -0.58 9.95
C GLN A 199 8.34 -0.58 9.75
N ILE A 200 7.55 -0.69 10.83
CA ILE A 200 6.08 -0.55 10.79
C ILE A 200 5.73 0.83 10.26
N TYR A 201 6.35 1.88 10.80
CA TYR A 201 6.08 3.24 10.37
C TYR A 201 6.38 3.46 8.89
N ILE A 202 7.57 3.07 8.40
CA ILE A 202 7.90 3.19 6.98
C ILE A 202 6.96 2.33 6.09
N ALA A 203 6.51 1.17 6.57
CA ALA A 203 5.53 0.35 5.84
C ALA A 203 4.18 1.08 5.72
N LEU A 204 3.67 1.64 6.83
CA LEU A 204 2.43 2.41 6.85
C LEU A 204 2.49 3.60 5.89
N LEU A 205 3.60 4.34 5.85
CA LEU A 205 3.76 5.47 4.91
C LEU A 205 3.62 5.07 3.43
N LYS A 206 4.02 3.84 3.06
CA LYS A 206 3.86 3.34 1.68
C LYS A 206 2.40 3.04 1.38
N PHE A 207 1.71 2.37 2.30
CA PHE A 207 0.28 2.11 2.13
C PHE A 207 -0.54 3.41 2.15
N ASP A 208 -0.19 4.36 3.03
CA ASP A 208 -0.81 5.70 3.08
C ASP A 208 -0.68 6.41 1.73
N PHE A 209 0.50 6.38 1.10
CA PHE A 209 0.70 6.94 -0.23
C PHE A 209 -0.29 6.35 -1.24
N PHE A 210 -0.45 5.02 -1.25
CA PHE A 210 -1.34 4.34 -2.19
C PHE A 210 -2.81 4.71 -1.97
N PHE A 211 -3.32 4.55 -0.76
CA PHE A 211 -4.73 4.78 -0.46
C PHE A 211 -5.10 6.26 -0.57
N PHE A 212 -4.21 7.16 -0.16
CA PHE A 212 -4.41 8.60 -0.33
C PHE A 212 -4.46 8.98 -1.81
N LEU A 213 -3.48 8.51 -2.61
CA LEU A 213 -3.44 8.79 -4.04
C LEU A 213 -4.67 8.21 -4.74
N GLY A 214 -5.03 6.96 -4.44
CA GLY A 214 -6.21 6.30 -4.98
C GLY A 214 -7.48 7.10 -4.70
N PHE A 215 -7.71 7.49 -3.45
CA PHE A 215 -8.85 8.33 -3.10
C PHE A 215 -8.82 9.68 -3.83
N THR A 216 -7.67 10.34 -3.88
CA THR A 216 -7.55 11.66 -4.50
C THR A 216 -7.83 11.62 -5.99
N VAL A 217 -7.34 10.60 -6.71
CA VAL A 217 -7.61 10.42 -8.13
C VAL A 217 -9.09 10.10 -8.38
N GLN A 218 -9.72 9.23 -7.58
CA GLN A 218 -11.17 8.97 -7.67
C GLN A 218 -11.99 10.23 -7.46
N PHE A 219 -11.60 11.00 -6.44
CA PHE A 219 -12.27 12.22 -6.06
C PHE A 219 -12.09 13.33 -7.10
N LEU A 220 -10.90 13.44 -7.70
CA LEU A 220 -10.57 14.44 -8.72
C LEU A 220 -11.50 14.30 -9.92
N VAL A 221 -11.73 13.08 -10.42
CA VAL A 221 -12.62 12.83 -11.57
C VAL A 221 -14.06 13.26 -11.31
N ILE A 222 -14.53 13.17 -10.07
CA ILE A 222 -15.88 13.62 -9.70
C ILE A 222 -15.93 15.14 -9.56
N VAL A 223 -14.87 15.75 -9.00
CA VAL A 223 -14.79 17.21 -8.81
C VAL A 223 -14.47 17.96 -10.09
N THR A 224 -14.01 17.29 -11.15
CA THR A 224 -13.80 17.93 -12.47
C THR A 224 -15.09 18.54 -13.04
N LEU A 225 -16.25 18.24 -12.44
CA LEU A 225 -17.57 18.78 -12.77
C LEU A 225 -17.96 20.03 -11.93
N LYS A 226 -17.08 20.55 -11.04
CA LYS A 226 -17.36 21.68 -10.14
C LYS A 226 -16.32 22.81 -10.22
N THR A 227 -16.69 23.92 -9.58
CA THR A 227 -15.97 25.20 -9.38
C THR A 227 -14.44 25.08 -9.38
N ASP A 228 -13.78 25.94 -10.16
CA ASP A 228 -12.33 25.95 -10.42
C ASP A 228 -11.46 25.82 -9.16
N THR A 229 -11.91 26.37 -8.02
CA THR A 229 -11.18 26.36 -6.75
C THR A 229 -11.05 24.97 -6.12
N GLU A 230 -12.10 24.13 -6.15
CA GLU A 230 -12.03 22.79 -5.54
C GLU A 230 -11.17 21.83 -6.35
N PHE A 231 -11.21 21.99 -7.68
CA PHE A 231 -10.40 21.24 -8.62
C PHE A 231 -8.91 21.55 -8.44
N GLY A 232 -8.54 22.84 -8.43
CA GLY A 232 -7.17 23.27 -8.19
C GLY A 232 -6.61 22.80 -6.84
N LEU A 233 -7.42 22.86 -5.78
CA LEU A 233 -7.03 22.39 -4.45
C LEU A 233 -6.79 20.87 -4.43
N THR A 234 -7.61 20.08 -5.14
CA THR A 234 -7.48 18.62 -5.19
C THR A 234 -6.25 18.20 -5.98
N ILE A 235 -5.93 18.89 -7.08
CA ILE A 235 -4.69 18.67 -7.84
C ILE A 235 -3.47 18.98 -6.99
N ALA A 236 -3.48 20.10 -6.27
CA ALA A 236 -2.39 20.50 -5.38
C ALA A 236 -2.20 19.52 -4.21
N ALA A 237 -3.28 18.85 -3.76
CA ALA A 237 -3.22 17.90 -2.65
C ALA A 237 -2.31 16.69 -2.96
N VAL A 238 -2.23 16.23 -4.21
CA VAL A 238 -1.38 15.08 -4.60
C VAL A 238 0.11 15.35 -4.31
N PRO A 239 0.78 16.36 -4.90
CA PRO A 239 2.20 16.62 -4.64
C PRO A 239 2.46 17.02 -3.18
N ILE A 240 1.52 17.73 -2.53
CA ILE A 240 1.63 18.09 -1.11
C ILE A 240 1.70 16.84 -0.24
N THR A 241 0.82 15.86 -0.46
CA THR A 241 0.85 14.61 0.31
C THR A 241 2.13 13.83 0.07
N ILE A 242 2.60 13.76 -1.17
CA ILE A 242 3.89 13.11 -1.49
C ILE A 242 5.02 13.77 -0.70
N ALA A 243 5.07 15.11 -0.69
CA ALA A 243 6.07 15.85 0.06
C ALA A 243 5.97 15.57 1.57
N ILE A 244 4.76 15.55 2.15
CA ILE A 244 4.54 15.25 3.57
C ILE A 244 5.06 13.84 3.91
N LEU A 245 4.75 12.83 3.09
CA LEU A 245 5.18 11.44 3.34
C LEU A 245 6.69 11.26 3.21
N LEU A 246 7.32 11.92 2.24
CA LEU A 246 8.79 11.91 2.08
C LEU A 246 9.49 12.62 3.25
N LEU A 247 9.00 13.80 3.64
CA LEU A 247 9.50 14.53 4.81
C LEU A 247 9.32 13.72 6.10
N ALA A 248 8.20 13.02 6.25
CA ALA A 248 7.95 12.13 7.39
C ALA A 248 8.96 10.99 7.46
N ALA A 249 9.24 10.31 6.35
CA ALA A 249 10.24 9.26 6.29
C ALA A 249 11.65 9.81 6.60
N TRP A 250 11.97 11.00 6.08
CA TRP A 250 13.24 11.68 6.31
C TRP A 250 13.44 12.10 7.77
N PHE A 251 12.48 12.84 8.35
CA PHE A 251 12.54 13.32 9.73
C PHE A 251 12.63 12.19 10.74
N THR A 252 11.95 11.07 10.46
CA THR A 252 12.06 9.86 11.31
C THR A 252 13.47 9.30 11.27
N ARG A 253 14.12 9.27 10.10
CA ARG A 253 15.49 8.74 9.95
C ARG A 253 16.53 9.62 10.65
N ILE A 254 16.36 10.95 10.64
CA ILE A 254 17.29 11.87 11.31
C ILE A 254 16.99 12.08 12.80
N GLU A 255 15.88 11.51 13.30
CA GLU A 255 15.35 11.67 14.66
C GLU A 255 15.02 13.14 15.01
N ASN A 256 14.49 13.91 14.06
CA ASN A 256 14.13 15.32 14.27
C ASN A 256 12.74 15.44 14.92
N LYS A 257 12.69 15.68 16.24
CA LYS A 257 11.45 15.83 17.00
C LYS A 257 10.54 16.95 16.49
N ILE A 258 11.11 18.11 16.12
CA ILE A 258 10.33 19.27 15.66
C ILE A 258 9.65 18.93 14.31
N GLY A 259 10.42 18.37 13.38
CA GLY A 259 9.89 17.93 12.09
C GLY A 259 8.80 16.87 12.23
N MET A 260 8.97 15.92 13.14
CA MET A 260 7.93 14.92 13.44
C MET A 260 6.66 15.53 14.04
N SER A 261 6.77 16.50 14.95
CA SER A 261 5.60 17.20 15.48
C SER A 261 4.81 17.92 14.39
N ILE A 262 5.49 18.58 13.45
CA ILE A 262 4.85 19.22 12.29
C ILE A 262 4.12 18.18 11.43
N VAL A 263 4.78 17.05 11.15
CA VAL A 263 4.18 15.93 10.39
C VAL A 263 2.93 15.37 11.09
N ILE A 264 2.94 15.24 12.41
CA ILE A 264 1.75 14.82 13.18
C ILE A 264 0.58 15.80 12.97
N VAL A 265 0.85 17.11 13.03
CA VAL A 265 -0.19 18.12 12.75
C VAL A 265 -0.71 17.99 11.32
N CYS A 266 0.15 17.76 10.34
CA CYS A 266 -0.26 17.49 8.96
C CYS A 266 -1.13 16.22 8.85
N TYR A 267 -0.81 15.14 9.58
CA TYR A 267 -1.64 13.94 9.60
C TYR A 267 -2.99 14.16 10.25
N LEU A 268 -3.08 14.96 11.32
CA LEU A 268 -4.37 15.36 11.90
C LEU A 268 -5.19 16.22 10.93
N GLY A 269 -4.55 17.09 10.17
CA GLY A 269 -5.19 17.82 9.06
C GLY A 269 -5.71 16.87 7.97
N GLY A 270 -4.89 15.89 7.55
CA GLY A 270 -5.30 14.85 6.61
C GLY A 270 -6.48 14.02 7.11
N LEU A 271 -6.44 13.59 8.37
CA LEU A 271 -7.54 12.86 9.02
C LEU A 271 -8.83 13.67 8.99
N THR A 272 -8.75 14.97 9.32
CA THR A 272 -9.89 15.89 9.31
C THR A 272 -10.44 16.06 7.88
N TYR A 273 -9.56 16.16 6.88
CA TYR A 273 -9.95 16.21 5.47
C TYR A 273 -10.71 14.96 5.03
N PHE A 274 -10.23 13.76 5.36
CA PHE A 274 -10.93 12.51 5.01
C PHE A 274 -12.26 12.37 5.72
N LEU A 275 -12.36 12.76 7.00
CA LEU A 275 -13.63 12.77 7.72
C LEU A 275 -14.63 13.73 7.07
N TYR A 276 -14.21 14.94 6.73
CA TYR A 276 -15.04 15.90 6.01
C TYR A 276 -15.52 15.34 4.66
N LYS A 277 -14.63 14.74 3.86
CA LYS A 277 -15.00 14.15 2.58
C LYS A 277 -15.92 12.96 2.73
N LEU A 278 -15.70 12.12 3.74
CA LEU A 278 -16.58 11.00 4.06
C LEU A 278 -18.00 11.50 4.35
N VAL A 279 -18.16 12.56 5.15
CA VAL A 279 -19.48 13.17 5.40
C VAL A 279 -20.07 13.76 4.13
N ARG A 280 -19.27 14.47 3.32
CA ARG A 280 -19.72 15.11 2.07
C ARG A 280 -20.30 14.11 1.05
N ILE A 281 -19.78 12.89 1.00
CA ILE A 281 -20.30 11.83 0.12
C ILE A 281 -21.78 11.50 0.43
N TYR A 282 -22.22 11.68 1.69
CA TYR A 282 -23.56 11.33 2.15
C TYR A 282 -24.48 12.55 2.35
N GLN A 283 -24.00 13.77 2.07
CA GLN A 283 -24.83 14.96 2.19
C GLN A 283 -25.87 15.04 1.07
N PRO A 284 -27.12 15.44 1.36
CA PRO A 284 -28.23 15.40 0.41
C PRO A 284 -28.00 16.28 -0.84
N HIS A 285 -27.28 17.40 -0.69
CA HIS A 285 -26.95 18.29 -1.82
C HIS A 285 -25.92 17.71 -2.80
N THR A 286 -25.17 16.69 -2.38
CA THR A 286 -24.08 16.10 -3.18
C THR A 286 -24.29 14.61 -3.46
N GLU A 287 -25.21 13.96 -2.75
CA GLU A 287 -25.45 12.51 -2.79
C GLU A 287 -25.67 11.98 -4.21
N GLN A 288 -26.46 12.69 -5.04
CA GLN A 288 -26.76 12.25 -6.40
C GLN A 288 -25.50 12.08 -7.27
N GLN A 289 -24.50 12.94 -7.08
CA GLN A 289 -23.24 12.92 -7.85
C GLN A 289 -22.36 11.74 -7.45
N TYR A 290 -22.41 11.34 -6.18
CA TYR A 290 -21.62 10.23 -5.67
C TYR A 290 -22.34 8.89 -5.81
N ARG A 291 -23.63 8.85 -6.16
CA ARG A 291 -24.47 7.64 -6.05
C ARG A 291 -23.84 6.40 -6.69
N ALA A 292 -23.33 6.51 -7.92
CA ALA A 292 -22.73 5.40 -8.66
C ALA A 292 -21.43 4.87 -8.02
N VAL A 293 -20.67 5.72 -7.32
CA VAL A 293 -19.33 5.40 -6.78
C VAL A 293 -19.22 5.48 -5.27
N ARG A 294 -20.32 5.76 -4.58
CA ARG A 294 -20.37 6.00 -3.14
C ARG A 294 -19.81 4.83 -2.35
N ARG A 295 -20.15 3.59 -2.72
CA ARG A 295 -19.68 2.38 -2.00
C ARG A 295 -18.15 2.27 -2.01
N SER A 296 -17.55 2.39 -3.18
CA SER A 296 -16.11 2.31 -3.39
C SER A 296 -15.34 3.49 -2.77
N LEU A 297 -15.81 4.73 -2.97
CA LEU A 297 -15.22 5.91 -2.32
C LEU A 297 -15.28 5.85 -0.80
N THR A 298 -16.39 5.36 -0.25
CA THR A 298 -16.53 5.16 1.19
C THR A 298 -15.53 4.12 1.69
N ALA A 299 -15.40 2.99 0.99
CA ALA A 299 -14.43 1.96 1.36
C ALA A 299 -12.99 2.51 1.38
N PHE A 300 -12.59 3.26 0.35
CA PHE A 300 -11.27 3.91 0.32
C PHE A 300 -11.09 4.91 1.46
N ALA A 301 -12.07 5.78 1.70
CA ALA A 301 -12.02 6.77 2.77
C ALA A 301 -11.89 6.11 4.16
N VAL A 302 -12.69 5.08 4.44
CA VAL A 302 -12.65 4.36 5.72
C VAL A 302 -11.30 3.66 5.92
N ILE A 303 -10.79 2.95 4.92
CA ILE A 303 -9.47 2.30 5.00
C ILE A 303 -8.38 3.35 5.25
N THR A 304 -8.44 4.49 4.55
CA THR A 304 -7.45 5.56 4.68
C THR A 304 -7.50 6.20 6.07
N ILE A 305 -8.69 6.42 6.62
CA ILE A 305 -8.86 6.92 8.00
C ILE A 305 -8.21 5.97 9.01
N ILE A 306 -8.46 4.66 8.88
CA ILE A 306 -7.87 3.65 9.76
C ILE A 306 -6.34 3.68 9.65
N LEU A 307 -5.81 3.70 8.42
CA LEU A 307 -4.36 3.74 8.19
C LEU A 307 -3.72 5.00 8.77
N ILE A 308 -4.30 6.19 8.55
CA ILE A 308 -3.80 7.45 9.13
C ILE A 308 -3.78 7.40 10.66
N ILE A 309 -4.81 6.84 11.30
CA ILE A 309 -4.83 6.67 12.77
C ILE A 309 -3.68 5.76 13.22
N CYS A 310 -3.48 4.63 12.54
CA CYS A 310 -2.35 3.73 12.80
C CYS A 310 -0.99 4.42 12.57
N THR A 311 -0.88 5.27 11.55
CA THR A 311 0.33 6.04 11.23
C THR A 311 0.63 7.07 12.30
N ILE A 312 -0.37 7.82 12.78
CA ILE A 312 -0.21 8.78 13.88
C ILE A 312 0.24 8.06 15.15
N ALA A 313 -0.38 6.93 15.50
CA ALA A 313 0.01 6.14 16.67
C ALA A 313 1.48 5.65 16.58
N ASN A 314 1.88 5.08 15.43
CA ASN A 314 3.26 4.63 15.23
C ASN A 314 4.27 5.78 15.18
N CYS A 315 3.88 6.93 14.64
CA CYS A 315 4.67 8.16 14.65
C CYS A 315 5.02 8.58 16.08
N ILE A 316 4.02 8.62 16.97
CA ILE A 316 4.22 8.95 18.40
C ILE A 316 5.14 7.94 19.08
N ILE A 317 4.96 6.64 18.80
CA ILE A 317 5.82 5.57 19.34
C ILE A 317 7.27 5.75 18.85
N CYS A 318 7.48 6.06 17.57
CA CYS A 318 8.81 6.33 17.02
C CYS A 318 9.45 7.55 17.72
N MET A 319 8.70 8.64 17.87
CA MET A 319 9.20 9.87 18.49
C MET A 319 9.60 9.68 19.96
N ARG A 320 8.84 8.86 20.72
CA ARG A 320 9.20 8.51 22.12
C ARG A 320 10.48 7.69 22.22
N ASN A 321 10.89 7.02 21.14
CA ASN A 321 12.09 6.19 21.06
C ASN A 321 13.33 6.91 20.50
N PHE A 322 13.22 8.19 20.13
CA PHE A 322 14.34 8.99 19.60
C PHE A 322 15.44 9.22 20.64
N GLY A 323 16.69 9.34 20.18
CA GLY A 323 17.87 9.52 21.02
C GLY A 323 18.39 8.23 21.67
N ALA A 324 17.77 7.08 21.37
CA ALA A 324 18.08 5.82 22.01
C ALA A 324 18.98 4.89 21.15
N GLY A 325 19.77 5.47 20.22
CA GLY A 325 20.81 4.78 19.44
C GLY A 325 20.36 4.14 18.12
N LEU A 326 19.09 4.26 17.73
CA LEU A 326 18.56 3.69 16.48
C LEU A 326 19.16 4.37 15.23
N LYS A 327 19.37 5.69 15.28
CA LYS A 327 20.04 6.49 14.24
C LYS A 327 21.36 5.90 13.73
N ASN A 328 22.18 5.32 14.61
CA ASN A 328 23.49 4.77 14.24
C ASN A 328 23.36 3.49 13.40
N HIS A 329 22.30 2.71 13.61
CA HIS A 329 22.00 1.50 12.83
C HIS A 329 21.32 1.83 11.48
N LEU A 330 20.54 2.91 11.42
CA LEU A 330 19.88 3.39 10.19
C LEU A 330 20.82 4.16 9.23
N ARG A 331 21.96 4.65 9.74
CA ARG A 331 22.98 5.38 8.97
C ARG A 331 24.11 4.51 8.43
N LYS A 332 24.39 3.37 9.06
CA LYS A 332 25.34 2.39 8.50
C LYS A 332 24.71 1.74 7.26
N PRO A 333 25.29 1.87 6.06
CA PRO A 333 24.80 1.13 4.91
C PRO A 333 24.92 -0.37 5.19
N SER A 334 23.90 -1.14 4.82
CA SER A 334 23.80 -2.59 5.07
C SER A 334 25.03 -3.41 4.64
N ARG A 335 25.90 -2.84 3.77
CA ARG A 335 27.15 -3.44 3.30
C ARG A 335 28.25 -3.52 4.37
N ASP A 336 28.25 -2.64 5.37
CA ASP A 336 29.33 -2.59 6.37
C ASP A 336 29.06 -3.48 7.59
N VAL A 337 27.79 -3.82 7.83
CA VAL A 337 27.37 -4.75 8.90
C VAL A 337 27.71 -6.20 8.53
N GLU A 338 27.62 -6.55 7.24
CA GLU A 338 27.97 -7.90 6.75
C GLU A 338 29.49 -8.12 6.65
N LYS A 339 30.28 -7.04 6.58
CA LYS A 339 31.76 -7.10 6.57
C LYS A 339 32.41 -7.20 7.95
N ASN A 340 31.68 -6.89 9.03
CA ASN A 340 32.20 -6.98 10.41
C ASN A 340 31.20 -7.69 11.35
N PRO A 341 30.92 -8.99 11.15
CA PRO A 341 30.18 -9.78 12.12
C PRO A 341 30.91 -9.89 13.48
N ASP A 342 32.23 -9.68 13.49
CA ASP A 342 33.10 -9.92 14.64
C ASP A 342 33.11 -8.81 15.69
N LEU A 343 32.54 -7.63 15.40
CA LEU A 343 32.51 -6.52 16.37
C LEU A 343 31.38 -6.67 17.41
N ASN A 344 30.35 -7.47 17.12
CA ASN A 344 29.21 -7.72 18.01
C ASN A 344 29.19 -9.15 18.59
N SER A 345 30.12 -10.03 18.19
CA SER A 345 30.39 -11.24 18.93
C SER A 345 31.27 -10.89 20.12
N ILE A 346 30.69 -10.86 21.31
CA ILE A 346 31.47 -10.94 22.55
C ILE A 346 32.29 -12.22 22.44
N ASN A 347 33.60 -12.08 22.21
CA ASN A 347 34.51 -13.20 22.20
C ASN A 347 34.58 -13.69 23.65
N LEU A 348 34.10 -14.91 23.93
CA LEU A 348 34.13 -15.49 25.28
C LEU A 348 35.57 -15.64 25.83
N GLN A 349 36.57 -15.39 24.99
CA GLN A 349 38.00 -15.36 25.33
C GLN A 349 38.48 -14.00 25.88
N ASP A 350 37.71 -12.92 25.71
CA ASP A 350 38.04 -11.57 26.25
C ASP A 350 37.50 -11.33 27.68
N VAL A 351 36.85 -12.33 28.29
CA VAL A 351 36.60 -12.31 29.73
C VAL A 351 37.92 -12.63 30.43
N LYS A 352 38.69 -11.58 30.75
CA LYS A 352 39.85 -11.69 31.65
C LYS A 352 39.42 -12.50 32.89
N PRO A 353 40.09 -13.60 33.24
CA PRO A 353 39.75 -14.33 34.45
C PRO A 353 39.85 -13.36 35.62
N GLN A 354 38.73 -13.17 36.34
CA GLN A 354 38.75 -12.48 37.62
C GLN A 354 39.68 -13.27 38.54
N ILE A 355 40.85 -12.71 38.80
CA ILE A 355 41.78 -13.23 39.80
C ILE A 355 41.01 -13.18 41.12
N ALA A 356 40.71 -14.37 41.67
CA ALA A 356 40.08 -14.48 42.97
C ALA A 356 40.96 -13.76 44.00
N SER A 357 40.46 -12.67 44.58
CA SER A 357 41.13 -12.06 45.72
C SER A 357 41.09 -13.06 46.87
N ARG A 358 42.25 -13.62 47.20
CA ARG A 358 42.41 -14.50 48.35
C ARG A 358 42.12 -13.68 49.61
N MET A 359 40.93 -13.86 50.17
CA MET A 359 40.54 -13.28 51.45
C MET A 359 41.28 -14.08 52.53
N THR A 360 42.40 -13.55 53.02
CA THR A 360 43.03 -14.03 54.27
C THR A 360 42.20 -13.48 55.42
N ILE A 361 41.54 -14.38 56.14
CA ILE A 361 41.05 -14.13 57.49
C ILE A 361 42.25 -14.35 58.42
N ASP A 362 42.45 -13.42 59.34
CA ASP A 362 43.54 -13.37 60.33
C ASP A 362 43.77 -14.68 61.09
#